data_AF-A0A7V9A6V5-F1
#
_entry.id   AF-A0A7V9A6V5-F1
#
_cell.length_a   1.000
_cell.length_b   1.000
_cell.length_c   1.000
_cell.angle_alpha   90.00
_cell.angle_beta   90.00
_cell.angle_gamma   90.00
#
_symmetry.space_group_name_H-M   'P 1'
#
loop_
_entity.id
_entity.type
_entity.pdbx_description
1 polymer ?
#
loop_
_entity_poly.entity_id
_entity_poly.type
_entity_poly.pdbx_seq_one_letter_code
_entity_poly.pdbx_strand_id
1 'polypeptide(L)'
;MKAIVLQTLDGTQHIGFILCAIPPGDIEGDCMFSIVPDNAELLEDPEIVQLLDRRDQGESQIELSEDSLSILIRSRKLDNMFVQFEIDGIGEWGYIRSGERVAIGQATTITSRH
;
A
#
# COMPACT_ATOMS: atom_id res chain seq x y z
N MET A 1 -2.84 -12.89 1.05
CA MET A 1 -1.82 -11.90 1.46
C MET A 1 -2.23 -11.33 2.80
N LYS A 2 -1.34 -11.23 3.80
CA LYS A 2 -1.71 -10.72 5.14
C LYS A 2 -1.23 -9.29 5.38
N ALA A 3 -0.01 -8.98 4.92
CA ALA A 3 0.56 -7.64 5.04
C ALA A 3 1.46 -7.33 3.84
N ILE A 4 1.50 -6.05 3.48
CA ILE A 4 2.41 -5.46 2.50
C ILE A 4 3.27 -4.45 3.24
N VAL A 5 4.59 -4.57 3.14
CA VAL A 5 5.52 -3.59 3.67
C VAL A 5 5.64 -2.43 2.70
N LEU A 6 5.64 -1.20 3.20
CA LEU A 6 5.88 0.02 2.45
C LEU A 6 7.24 0.59 2.85
N GLN A 7 8.04 0.89 1.84
CA GLN A 7 9.37 1.48 1.98
C GLN A 7 9.52 2.67 1.03
N THR A 8 10.54 3.49 1.24
CA THR A 8 10.94 4.56 0.31
C THR A 8 11.26 4.00 -1.09
N LEU A 9 11.32 4.84 -2.11
CA LEU A 9 11.52 4.41 -3.51
C LEU A 9 12.85 3.68 -3.73
N ASP A 10 13.88 4.07 -2.99
CA ASP A 10 15.18 3.41 -2.98
C ASP A 10 15.21 2.13 -2.11
N GLY A 11 14.10 1.81 -1.43
CA GLY A 11 13.96 0.65 -0.55
C GLY A 11 14.74 0.74 0.77
N THR A 12 15.35 1.89 1.08
CA THR A 12 16.30 1.97 2.21
C THR A 12 15.63 2.22 3.56
N GLN A 13 14.47 2.87 3.59
CA GLN A 13 13.77 3.21 4.82
C GLN A 13 12.37 2.61 4.85
N HIS A 14 12.02 2.01 5.99
CA HIS A 14 10.67 1.52 6.25
C HIS A 14 9.71 2.69 6.53
N ILE A 15 8.49 2.58 6.03
CA ILE A 15 7.41 3.55 6.21
C ILE A 15 6.26 2.95 7.02
N GLY A 16 5.86 1.71 6.72
CA GLY A 16 4.70 1.10 7.36
C GLY A 16 4.20 -0.14 6.66
N PHE A 17 2.97 -0.52 6.98
CA PHE A 17 2.32 -1.69 6.44
C PHE A 17 0.90 -1.39 5.94
N ILE A 18 0.49 -2.11 4.89
CA ILE A 18 -0.92 -2.32 4.55
C ILE A 18 -1.31 -3.68 5.09
N LEU A 19 -2.32 -3.74 5.93
CA LEU A 19 -2.89 -4.97 6.47
C LEU A 19 -4.13 -5.31 5.66
N CYS A 20 -4.11 -6.42 4.93
CA CYS A 20 -5.16 -6.79 3.99
C CYS A 20 -6.10 -7.84 4.60
N ALA A 21 -7.40 -7.61 4.49
CA ALA A 21 -8.46 -8.52 4.85
C ALA A 21 -9.32 -8.84 3.62
N ILE A 22 -8.83 -9.78 2.81
CA ILE A 22 -9.51 -10.25 1.60
C ILE A 22 -9.99 -11.68 1.88
N PRO A 23 -11.31 -11.96 1.80
CA PRO A 23 -11.82 -13.30 2.01
C PRO A 23 -11.21 -14.31 1.02
N PRO A 24 -11.04 -15.59 1.41
CA PRO A 24 -10.50 -16.60 0.50
C PRO A 24 -11.39 -16.78 -0.74
N GLY A 25 -10.81 -16.59 -1.92
CA GLY A 25 -11.51 -16.73 -3.21
C GLY A 25 -12.10 -15.43 -3.76
N ASP A 26 -12.05 -14.34 -2.99
CA ASP A 26 -12.51 -13.03 -3.42
C ASP A 26 -11.35 -12.18 -3.95
N ILE A 27 -11.67 -11.19 -4.80
CA ILE A 27 -10.73 -10.17 -5.29
C ILE A 27 -10.93 -8.81 -4.62
N GLU A 28 -11.97 -8.65 -3.81
CA GLU A 28 -12.28 -7.42 -3.08
C GLU A 28 -12.26 -7.68 -1.58
N GLY A 29 -11.98 -6.63 -0.80
CA GLY A 29 -12.08 -6.66 0.65
C GLY A 29 -11.74 -5.31 1.25
N ASP A 30 -11.18 -5.36 2.46
CA ASP A 30 -10.76 -4.16 3.18
C ASP A 30 -9.27 -4.20 3.52
N CYS A 31 -8.69 -3.04 3.77
CA CYS A 31 -7.37 -2.89 4.31
C CYS A 31 -7.26 -1.76 5.33
N MET A 32 -6.25 -1.87 6.19
CA MET A 32 -5.88 -0.83 7.14
C MET A 32 -4.40 -0.50 7.02
N PHE A 33 -4.03 0.70 7.44
CA PHE A 33 -2.66 1.19 7.38
C PHE A 33 -2.04 1.23 8.77
N SER A 34 -0.81 0.74 8.90
CA SER A 34 0.01 0.90 10.11
C SER A 34 1.28 1.66 9.73
N ILE A 35 1.29 2.98 9.95
CA ILE A 35 2.38 3.87 9.53
C ILE A 35 3.35 4.08 10.70
N VAL A 36 4.57 3.57 10.54
CA VAL A 36 5.63 3.51 11.55
C VAL A 36 6.98 3.70 10.84
N PRO A 37 7.30 4.93 10.41
CA PRO A 37 8.50 5.18 9.62
C PRO A 37 9.77 5.10 10.48
N ASP A 38 10.90 4.73 9.85
CA ASP A 38 12.20 4.63 10.53
C ASP A 38 12.74 6.01 11.00
N ASN A 39 12.34 7.09 10.32
CA ASN A 39 12.75 8.46 10.63
C ASN A 39 11.53 9.37 10.67
N ALA A 40 11.49 10.29 11.65
CA ALA A 40 10.43 11.28 11.81
C ALA A 40 10.35 12.28 10.64
N GLU A 41 11.46 12.56 9.95
CA GLU A 41 11.48 13.44 8.76
C GLU A 41 10.58 12.92 7.63
N LEU A 42 10.37 11.59 7.55
CA LEU A 42 9.45 11.00 6.57
C LEU A 42 7.99 11.40 6.83
N LEU A 43 7.64 11.85 8.05
CA LEU A 43 6.30 12.36 8.36
C LEU A 43 6.07 13.78 7.81
N GLU A 44 7.12 14.45 7.34
CA GLU A 44 7.02 15.76 6.67
C GLU A 44 6.80 15.61 5.15
N ASP A 45 7.02 14.42 4.60
CA ASP A 45 6.80 14.13 3.17
C ASP A 45 5.28 14.09 2.88
N PRO A 46 4.77 14.97 1.98
CA PRO A 46 3.35 15.01 1.62
C PRO A 46 2.78 13.65 1.17
N GLU A 47 3.61 12.82 0.55
CA GLU A 47 3.21 11.50 0.06
C GLU A 47 2.96 10.52 1.21
N ILE A 48 3.70 10.66 2.31
CA ILE A 48 3.55 9.86 3.53
C ILE A 48 2.42 10.42 4.40
N VAL A 49 2.24 11.74 4.42
CA VAL A 49 1.10 12.38 5.09
C VAL A 49 -0.23 11.82 4.57
N GLN A 50 -0.36 11.57 3.27
CA GLN A 50 -1.55 10.93 2.73
C GLN A 50 -1.80 9.51 3.29
N LEU A 51 -0.75 8.75 3.62
CA LEU A 51 -0.89 7.45 4.29
C LEU A 51 -1.38 7.60 5.74
N LEU A 52 -0.95 8.65 6.44
CA LEU A 52 -1.45 8.97 7.78
C LEU A 52 -2.95 9.33 7.73
N ASP A 53 -3.36 10.12 6.73
CA ASP A 53 -4.77 10.43 6.51
C ASP A 53 -5.60 9.16 6.26
N ARG A 54 -5.07 8.20 5.48
CA ARG A 54 -5.73 6.89 5.29
C ARG A 54 -5.85 6.11 6.59
N ARG A 55 -4.78 6.03 7.38
CA ARG A 55 -4.80 5.38 8.70
C ARG A 55 -5.88 6.00 9.58
N ASP A 56 -5.95 7.32 9.63
CA ASP A 56 -6.88 8.05 10.50
C ASP A 56 -8.35 7.92 10.04
N GLN A 57 -8.59 7.61 8.76
CA GLN A 57 -9.91 7.22 8.25
C GLN A 57 -10.32 5.79 8.64
N GLY A 58 -9.38 4.94 9.05
CA GLY A 58 -9.62 3.54 9.39
C GLY A 58 -9.54 2.62 8.17
N GLU A 59 -10.66 1.98 7.83
CA GLU A 59 -10.72 0.99 6.74
C GLU A 59 -10.73 1.65 5.36
N SER A 60 -10.01 1.05 4.43
CA SER A 60 -10.01 1.39 3.01
C SER A 60 -10.41 0.18 2.19
N GLN A 61 -11.09 0.40 1.07
CA GLN A 61 -11.44 -0.69 0.16
C GLN A 61 -10.20 -1.12 -0.62
N ILE A 62 -10.02 -2.43 -0.77
CA ILE A 62 -8.95 -3.03 -1.57
C ILE A 62 -9.55 -3.90 -2.68
N GLU A 63 -8.95 -3.83 -3.87
CA GLU A 63 -9.31 -4.64 -5.04
C GLU A 63 -8.02 -5.21 -5.65
N LEU A 64 -7.98 -6.52 -5.84
CA LEU A 64 -6.91 -7.25 -6.51
C LEU A 64 -7.24 -7.37 -8.00
N SER A 65 -6.23 -7.21 -8.85
CA SER A 65 -6.33 -7.64 -10.25
C SER A 65 -6.44 -9.16 -10.36
N GLU A 66 -6.96 -9.65 -11.48
CA GLU A 66 -7.11 -11.09 -11.74
C GLU A 66 -5.79 -11.86 -11.70
N ASP A 67 -4.69 -11.22 -12.11
CA ASP A 67 -3.33 -11.79 -12.03
C ASP A 67 -2.73 -11.74 -10.62
N SER A 68 -3.42 -11.15 -9.65
CA SER A 68 -2.98 -10.94 -8.27
C SER A 68 -1.67 -10.14 -8.11
N LEU A 69 -1.21 -9.46 -9.17
CA LEU A 69 0.00 -8.65 -9.15
C LEU A 69 -0.30 -7.18 -8.86
N SER A 70 -1.53 -6.73 -9.07
CA SER A 70 -1.93 -5.34 -8.87
C SER A 70 -2.98 -5.23 -7.78
N ILE A 71 -2.86 -4.18 -6.99
CA ILE A 71 -3.79 -3.82 -5.94
C ILE A 71 -4.20 -2.37 -6.16
N LEU A 72 -5.50 -2.14 -6.10
CA LEU A 72 -6.08 -0.80 -6.08
C LEU A 72 -6.74 -0.57 -4.71
N ILE A 73 -6.36 0.52 -4.07
CA ILE A 73 -6.87 0.90 -2.75
C ILE A 73 -7.61 2.23 -2.86
N ARG A 74 -8.84 2.25 -2.35
CA ARG A 74 -9.71 3.42 -2.38
C ARG A 74 -10.07 3.83 -0.95
N SER A 75 -9.86 5.10 -0.66
CA SER A 75 -10.22 5.73 0.62
C SER A 75 -11.05 6.97 0.35
N ARG A 76 -11.83 7.41 1.32
CA ARG A 76 -12.80 8.50 1.11
C ARG A 76 -12.06 9.83 0.91
N LYS A 77 -12.31 10.49 -0.23
CA LYS A 77 -11.77 11.83 -0.57
C LYS A 77 -10.23 11.89 -0.61
N LEU A 78 -9.56 10.76 -0.80
CA LEU A 78 -8.12 10.71 -1.06
C LEU A 78 -7.90 10.19 -2.48
N ASP A 79 -6.70 10.41 -3.01
CA ASP A 79 -6.31 9.80 -4.28
C ASP A 79 -6.47 8.28 -4.22
N ASN A 80 -6.62 7.60 -5.34
CA ASN A 80 -6.52 6.14 -5.30
C ASN A 80 -5.06 5.76 -5.12
N MET A 81 -4.78 4.77 -4.28
CA MET A 81 -3.45 4.22 -4.11
C MET A 81 -3.34 2.92 -4.92
N PHE A 82 -2.18 2.65 -5.50
CA PHE A 82 -1.90 1.37 -6.13
C PHE A 82 -0.73 0.69 -5.43
N VAL A 83 -0.71 -0.64 -5.51
CA VAL A 83 0.48 -1.46 -5.30
C VAL A 83 0.62 -2.38 -6.51
N GLN A 84 1.80 -2.43 -7.11
CA GLN A 84 2.10 -3.27 -8.27
C GLN A 84 3.30 -4.14 -7.95
N PHE A 85 3.11 -5.45 -7.87
CA PHE A 85 4.17 -6.42 -7.67
C PHE A 85 4.69 -6.94 -9.00
N GLU A 86 5.99 -7.22 -9.00
CA GLU A 86 6.65 -8.11 -9.94
C GLU A 86 6.50 -9.58 -9.49
N ILE A 87 6.88 -10.50 -10.37
CA ILE A 87 6.74 -11.95 -10.14
C ILE A 87 7.56 -12.43 -8.93
N ASP A 88 8.63 -11.72 -8.56
CA ASP A 88 9.48 -12.03 -7.42
C ASP A 88 8.90 -11.57 -6.07
N GLY A 89 7.76 -10.86 -6.07
CA GLY A 89 7.06 -10.38 -4.89
C GLY A 89 7.56 -9.03 -4.36
N ILE A 90 8.49 -8.38 -5.05
CA ILE A 90 8.88 -6.98 -4.86
C ILE A 90 8.08 -6.14 -5.84
N GLY A 91 7.71 -4.93 -5.44
CA GLY A 91 6.88 -4.06 -6.24
C GLY A 91 7.03 -2.60 -5.87
N GLU A 92 6.13 -1.80 -6.42
CA GLU A 92 6.03 -0.38 -6.13
C GLU A 92 4.65 -0.05 -5.58
N TRP A 93 4.59 0.96 -4.71
CA TRP A 93 3.35 1.60 -4.32
C TRP A 93 3.36 3.07 -4.68
N GLY A 94 2.18 3.63 -4.86
CA GLY A 94 2.03 5.05 -5.14
C GLY A 94 0.59 5.46 -5.34
N TYR A 95 0.38 6.61 -5.96
CA TYR A 95 -0.95 7.20 -6.13
C TYR A 95 -1.35 7.30 -7.60
N ILE A 96 -2.65 7.25 -7.85
CA ILE A 96 -3.24 7.55 -9.15
C ILE A 96 -3.67 9.01 -9.15
N ARG A 97 -2.95 9.84 -9.89
CA ARG A 97 -3.18 11.28 -9.99
C ARG A 97 -3.45 11.65 -11.44
N SER A 98 -4.57 12.33 -11.70
CA SER A 98 -4.98 12.69 -13.06
C SER A 98 -5.03 11.50 -14.04
N GLY A 99 -5.28 10.29 -13.53
CA GLY A 99 -5.30 9.05 -14.32
C GLY A 99 -3.94 8.37 -14.51
N GLU A 100 -2.86 8.96 -14.00
CA GLU A 100 -1.50 8.42 -14.10
C GLU A 100 -1.04 7.80 -12.78
N ARG A 101 -0.28 6.70 -12.87
CA ARG A 101 0.37 6.08 -11.70
C ARG A 101 1.67 6.81 -11.41
N VAL A 102 1.76 7.38 -10.21
CA VAL A 102 2.96 8.03 -9.68
C VAL A 102 3.53 7.16 -8.57
N ALA A 103 4.65 6.48 -8.84
CA ALA A 103 5.34 5.65 -7.86
C ALA A 103 6.00 6.51 -6.79
N ILE A 104 5.80 6.13 -5.52
CA ILE A 104 6.33 6.82 -4.36
C ILE A 104 7.35 5.96 -3.62
N GLY A 105 7.13 4.64 -3.59
CA GLY A 105 7.97 3.76 -2.79
C GLY A 105 7.94 2.31 -3.21
N GLN A 106 8.77 1.49 -2.57
CA GLN A 106 8.78 0.05 -2.78
C GLN A 106 7.79 -0.66 -1.87
N ALA A 107 7.21 -1.75 -2.39
CA ALA A 107 6.29 -2.61 -1.68
C ALA A 107 6.79 -4.06 -1.69
N THR A 108 6.69 -4.76 -0.56
CA THR A 108 7.01 -6.20 -0.51
C THR A 108 5.93 -6.97 0.23
N THR A 109 5.62 -8.18 -0.24
CA THR A 109 4.62 -9.03 0.43
C THR A 109 5.25 -9.82 1.58
N ILE A 110 4.59 -9.83 2.74
CA ILE A 110 4.94 -10.77 3.81
C ILE A 110 4.06 -12.01 3.63
N THR A 111 4.65 -13.10 3.13
CA THR A 111 4.04 -14.42 3.17
C THR A 111 4.58 -15.17 4.39
N SER A 112 3.74 -15.35 5.43
CA SER A 112 4.10 -16.27 6.51
C SER A 112 4.06 -17.69 5.95
N ARG A 113 5.23 -18.30 5.74
CA ARG A 113 5.31 -19.75 5.53
C ARG A 113 4.91 -20.42 6.85
N HIS A 114 3.72 -21.03 6.87
CA HIS A 114 3.34 -22.01 7.89
C HIS A 114 3.23 -23.37 7.21
#